data_AF-A0A7W8RV54-F1
#
_entry.id   AF-A0A7W8RV54-F1
#
_cell.length_a   1.000
_cell.length_b   1.000
_cell.length_c   1.000
_cell.angle_alpha   90.00
_cell.angle_beta   90.00
_cell.angle_gamma   90.00
#
_symmetry.space_group_name_H-M   'P 1'
#
loop_
_entity.id
_entity.type
_entity.pdbx_description
1 polymer ?
#
loop_
_entity_poly.entity_id
_entity_poly.type
_entity_poly.pdbx_seq_one_letter_code
_entity_poly.pdbx_strand_id
1 'polypeptide(L)'
;MATATHSTTTSRSPTTANGNTAPQPMPPGLRHADDTRPGYTRKRDRNGFIYFDVDGKRIVDEDEIQRINSLAIPPAYENVWICPDPRGHLQATGRDARGRKQYRYHPRWRETRDADKYERMAEFGRALPKIRARVARDLKLPGMPLDKVVAAIVQLLDTTLIRIGSAEYARDNHSYGLTTLRKKHVKIRAGQLRFQFRGKSGIEHDVTVDNPNIKRIVRRCAELPGHDLFQYLDEDGTRHSVGSTDINDYLRRVSGADFTAKDYRTWAGSVYALAALRRLMCSSAAEARRHIVAIVKEVATLLRNTPAVCRRCYIHPAIISAFEADELQSLAPGQSRRGLKVDEVAFAVLLAQAEKRTAKLARASGGKGRKTRESSVDDSINGSLTSLLEKSRVVRKKATAAKEKSAAAHLRATVCVRTRRAAREMASEPKPRAQ
;
A
#
# COMPACT_ATOMS: atom_id res chain seq x y z
N MET A 1 30.10 37.14 -56.39
CA MET A 1 30.99 36.94 -55.24
C MET A 1 30.20 37.33 -53.99
N ALA A 2 29.32 36.51 -53.41
CA ALA A 2 29.54 35.24 -52.72
C ALA A 2 30.51 35.36 -51.53
N THR A 3 30.02 35.77 -50.37
CA THR A 3 30.66 35.54 -49.07
C THR A 3 29.65 34.88 -48.15
N ALA A 4 29.85 33.59 -47.91
CA ALA A 4 29.05 32.72 -47.08
C ALA A 4 29.42 32.88 -45.60
N THR A 5 28.45 33.14 -44.75
CA THR A 5 28.55 32.97 -43.30
C THR A 5 27.87 31.65 -42.92
N HIS A 6 28.67 30.67 -42.50
CA HIS A 6 28.20 29.38 -42.03
C HIS A 6 27.66 29.50 -40.60
N SER A 7 26.34 29.42 -40.44
CA SER A 7 25.68 29.25 -39.14
C SER A 7 25.52 27.76 -38.85
N THR A 8 26.36 27.23 -37.96
CA THR A 8 26.32 25.84 -37.51
C THR A 8 25.02 25.57 -36.76
N THR A 9 24.09 24.88 -37.41
CA THR A 9 22.82 24.42 -36.84
C THR A 9 23.08 23.13 -36.06
N THR A 10 23.13 23.22 -34.73
CA THR A 10 23.23 22.03 -33.86
C THR A 10 21.88 21.32 -33.83
N SER A 11 21.75 20.32 -34.70
CA SER A 11 20.68 19.32 -34.72
C SER A 11 20.52 18.66 -33.34
N ARG A 12 19.40 18.91 -32.66
CA ARG A 12 18.97 18.16 -31.47
C ARG A 12 18.33 16.84 -31.93
N SER A 13 19.01 15.74 -31.67
CA SER A 13 18.46 14.39 -31.80
C SER A 13 17.31 14.15 -30.79
N PRO A 14 16.30 13.32 -31.12
CA PRO A 14 15.16 13.08 -30.25
C PRO A 14 15.55 12.11 -29.14
N THR A 15 15.65 12.61 -27.91
CA THR A 15 15.90 11.80 -26.71
C THR A 15 14.68 10.90 -26.44
N THR A 16 14.87 9.60 -26.57
CA THR A 16 13.90 8.56 -26.23
C THR A 16 13.59 8.62 -24.74
N ALA A 17 12.30 8.81 -24.44
CA ALA A 17 11.75 8.76 -23.09
C ALA A 17 11.75 7.32 -22.57
N ASN A 18 12.73 6.96 -21.74
CA ASN A 18 12.60 5.86 -20.79
C ASN A 18 13.05 6.36 -19.42
N GLY A 19 12.08 6.48 -18.50
CA GLY A 19 12.33 6.84 -17.11
C GLY A 19 13.23 5.81 -16.45
N ASN A 20 14.50 6.18 -16.25
CA ASN A 20 15.50 5.35 -15.63
C ASN A 20 15.28 5.34 -14.10
N THR A 21 14.34 4.51 -13.63
CA THR A 21 14.33 4.04 -12.24
C THR A 21 15.50 3.08 -12.05
N ALA A 22 16.32 3.29 -11.03
CA ALA A 22 17.41 2.38 -10.69
C ALA A 22 16.91 0.91 -10.63
N PRO A 23 17.68 -0.08 -11.11
CA PRO A 23 17.26 -1.47 -11.14
C PRO A 23 17.01 -1.95 -9.71
N GLN A 24 15.75 -2.30 -9.44
CA GLN A 24 15.32 -2.85 -8.15
C GLN A 24 16.01 -4.21 -7.94
N PRO A 25 16.42 -4.56 -6.71
CA PRO A 25 17.15 -5.79 -6.46
C PRO A 25 16.30 -7.01 -6.84
N MET A 26 16.91 -7.92 -7.61
CA MET A 26 16.25 -9.13 -8.09
C MET A 26 16.13 -10.17 -6.95
N PRO A 27 14.98 -10.83 -6.78
CA PRO A 27 14.84 -11.90 -5.80
C PRO A 27 15.87 -13.02 -6.05
N PRO A 28 16.43 -13.66 -5.00
CA PRO A 28 17.36 -14.77 -5.15
C PRO A 28 16.82 -15.86 -6.08
N GLY A 29 17.62 -16.23 -7.09
CA GLY A 29 17.26 -17.25 -8.08
C GLY A 29 16.41 -16.76 -9.26
N LEU A 30 16.02 -15.48 -9.31
CA LEU A 30 15.38 -14.88 -10.49
C LEU A 30 16.38 -14.08 -11.34
N ARG A 31 16.07 -13.98 -12.63
CA ARG A 31 16.86 -13.27 -13.65
C ARG A 31 16.07 -12.14 -14.27
N HIS A 32 16.76 -11.06 -14.63
CA HIS A 32 16.12 -9.99 -15.38
C HIS A 32 15.74 -10.51 -16.77
N ALA A 33 14.48 -10.33 -17.16
CA ALA A 33 13.92 -10.72 -18.44
C ALA A 33 13.34 -9.49 -19.12
N ASP A 34 13.61 -9.35 -20.41
CA ASP A 34 13.26 -8.17 -21.21
C ASP A 34 12.53 -8.64 -22.45
N ASP A 35 11.33 -8.11 -22.67
CA ASP A 35 10.46 -8.52 -23.76
C ASP A 35 10.72 -7.80 -25.09
N THR A 36 11.78 -6.99 -25.14
CA THR A 36 12.39 -6.52 -26.40
C THR A 36 13.31 -7.56 -27.03
N ARG A 37 13.72 -8.59 -26.27
CA ARG A 37 14.54 -9.70 -26.78
C ARG A 37 13.67 -10.79 -27.42
N PRO A 38 14.23 -11.62 -28.31
CA PRO A 38 13.52 -12.80 -28.81
C PRO A 38 12.95 -13.64 -27.67
N GLY A 39 11.70 -14.06 -27.82
CA GLY A 39 11.02 -14.92 -26.87
C GLY A 39 10.05 -15.84 -27.58
N TYR A 40 9.42 -16.73 -26.82
CA TYR A 40 8.46 -17.66 -27.36
C TYR A 40 7.18 -16.95 -27.77
N THR A 41 6.53 -17.49 -28.79
CA THR A 41 5.27 -16.97 -29.31
C THR A 41 4.19 -18.05 -29.28
N ARG A 42 2.95 -17.66 -29.52
CA ARG A 42 1.83 -18.59 -29.60
C ARG A 42 0.97 -18.32 -30.82
N LYS A 43 0.39 -19.37 -31.41
CA LYS A 43 -0.68 -19.27 -32.42
C LYS A 43 -1.89 -20.06 -31.96
N ARG A 44 -3.07 -19.58 -32.36
CA ARG A 44 -4.34 -20.24 -32.05
C ARG A 44 -4.48 -21.49 -32.91
N ASP A 45 -4.94 -22.58 -32.31
CA ASP A 45 -5.26 -23.85 -32.96
C ASP A 45 -6.69 -24.27 -32.58
N ARG A 46 -7.25 -25.28 -33.26
CA ARG A 46 -8.65 -25.73 -33.11
C ARG A 46 -9.07 -25.96 -31.65
N ASN A 47 -8.15 -26.50 -30.82
CA ASN A 47 -8.42 -26.86 -29.42
C ASN A 47 -7.60 -26.06 -28.39
N GLY A 48 -6.94 -24.95 -28.79
CA GLY A 48 -6.14 -24.17 -27.85
C GLY A 48 -5.07 -23.29 -28.49
N PHE A 49 -3.86 -23.34 -27.95
CA PHE A 49 -2.69 -22.65 -28.48
C PHE A 49 -1.54 -23.62 -28.72
N ILE A 50 -0.83 -23.41 -29.82
CA ILE A 50 0.47 -24.01 -30.08
C ILE A 50 1.56 -22.96 -29.87
N TYR A 51 2.70 -23.38 -29.34
CA TYR A 51 3.80 -22.50 -28.97
C TYR A 51 4.98 -22.68 -29.92
N PHE A 52 5.73 -21.60 -30.13
CA PHE A 52 6.92 -21.58 -30.97
C PHE A 52 8.07 -20.97 -30.19
N ASP A 53 9.26 -21.54 -30.35
CA ASP A 53 10.48 -21.06 -29.72
C ASP A 53 11.02 -19.79 -30.40
N VAL A 54 12.21 -19.34 -29.98
CA VAL A 54 12.86 -18.12 -30.50
C VAL A 54 13.25 -18.23 -31.97
N ASP A 55 13.43 -19.46 -32.48
CA ASP A 55 13.78 -19.75 -33.88
C ASP A 55 12.53 -20.03 -34.73
N GLY A 56 11.34 -19.98 -34.12
CA GLY A 56 10.07 -20.23 -34.78
C GLY A 56 9.74 -21.72 -34.94
N LYS A 57 10.48 -22.63 -34.29
CA LYS A 57 10.18 -24.06 -34.28
C LYS A 57 9.11 -24.36 -33.24
N ARG A 58 8.21 -25.29 -33.57
CA ARG A 58 7.12 -25.69 -32.68
C ARG A 58 7.69 -26.34 -31.41
N ILE A 59 7.28 -25.82 -30.25
CA ILE A 59 7.56 -26.42 -28.95
C ILE A 59 6.64 -27.63 -28.78
N VAL A 60 7.23 -28.80 -28.58
CA VAL A 60 6.53 -30.07 -28.32
C VAL A 60 6.85 -30.67 -26.96
N ASP A 61 7.80 -30.06 -26.23
CA ASP A 61 8.15 -30.44 -24.86
C ASP A 61 6.96 -30.19 -23.93
N GLU A 62 6.48 -31.27 -23.31
CA GLU A 62 5.30 -31.23 -22.44
C GLU A 62 5.52 -30.39 -21.19
N ASP A 63 6.71 -30.42 -20.59
CA ASP A 63 7.03 -29.66 -19.38
C ASP A 63 7.01 -28.16 -19.68
N GLU A 64 7.57 -27.79 -20.84
CA GLU A 64 7.60 -26.41 -21.29
C GLU A 64 6.21 -25.90 -21.65
N ILE A 65 5.39 -26.73 -22.30
CA ILE A 65 3.98 -26.42 -22.59
C ILE A 65 3.18 -26.25 -21.29
N GLN A 66 3.35 -27.15 -20.31
CA GLN A 66 2.68 -27.05 -19.01
C GLN A 66 3.08 -25.78 -18.27
N ARG A 67 4.37 -25.42 -18.27
CA ARG A 67 4.87 -24.17 -17.70
C ARG A 67 4.19 -22.97 -18.34
N ILE A 68 4.16 -22.87 -19.66
CA ILE A 68 3.54 -21.75 -20.37
C ILE A 68 2.03 -21.69 -20.10
N ASN A 69 1.34 -22.83 -20.09
CA ASN A 69 -0.08 -22.92 -19.74
C ASN A 69 -0.36 -22.40 -18.32
N SER A 70 0.51 -22.72 -17.35
CA SER A 70 0.38 -22.26 -15.97
C SER A 70 0.43 -20.72 -15.80
N LEU A 71 1.00 -20.01 -16.78
CA LEU A 71 1.02 -18.55 -16.80
C LEU A 71 -0.38 -17.94 -17.01
N ALA A 72 -1.36 -18.74 -17.45
CA ALA A 72 -2.74 -18.34 -17.70
C ALA A 72 -2.82 -17.04 -18.53
N ILE A 73 -2.13 -17.03 -19.67
CA ILE A 73 -2.12 -15.90 -20.61
C ILE A 73 -3.50 -15.86 -21.29
N PRO A 74 -4.32 -14.81 -21.09
CA PRO A 74 -5.69 -14.77 -21.57
C PRO A 74 -5.76 -15.01 -23.08
N PRO A 75 -6.74 -15.80 -23.57
CA PRO A 75 -6.81 -16.18 -24.98
C PRO A 75 -7.00 -14.99 -25.93
N ALA A 76 -7.61 -13.90 -25.44
CA ALA A 76 -7.84 -12.68 -26.21
C ALA A 76 -6.60 -11.77 -26.32
N TYR A 77 -5.45 -12.12 -25.72
CA TYR A 77 -4.26 -11.29 -25.85
C TYR A 77 -3.56 -11.51 -27.19
N GLU A 78 -3.23 -10.41 -27.85
CA GLU A 78 -2.48 -10.33 -29.10
C GLU A 78 -1.01 -9.98 -28.83
N ASN A 79 -0.14 -10.12 -29.83
CA ASN A 79 1.28 -9.76 -29.75
C ASN A 79 1.95 -10.31 -28.48
N VAL A 80 1.72 -11.61 -28.22
CA VAL A 80 2.16 -12.27 -27.00
C VAL A 80 3.64 -12.65 -27.13
N TRP A 81 4.42 -12.18 -26.16
CA TRP A 81 5.79 -12.60 -25.92
C TRP A 81 5.82 -13.44 -24.65
N ILE A 82 6.52 -14.57 -24.68
CA ILE A 82 6.66 -15.49 -23.55
C ILE A 82 8.17 -15.66 -23.28
N CYS A 83 8.57 -15.55 -22.02
CA CYS A 83 9.97 -15.67 -21.63
C CYS A 83 10.45 -17.12 -21.81
N PRO A 84 11.56 -17.36 -22.53
CA PRO A 84 12.18 -18.68 -22.65
C PRO A 84 12.74 -19.20 -21.31
N ASP A 85 13.16 -18.30 -20.43
CA ASP A 85 13.76 -18.66 -19.15
C ASP A 85 12.66 -18.78 -18.05
N PRO A 86 12.45 -19.96 -17.44
CA PRO A 86 11.53 -20.11 -16.31
C PRO A 86 11.90 -19.23 -15.11
N ARG A 87 13.15 -18.81 -14.98
CA ARG A 87 13.65 -17.94 -13.90
C ARG A 87 13.56 -16.45 -14.24
N GLY A 88 13.08 -16.09 -15.44
CA GLY A 88 12.84 -14.69 -15.81
C GLY A 88 11.76 -14.05 -14.92
N HIS A 89 12.04 -12.89 -14.31
CA HIS A 89 11.03 -12.24 -13.46
C HIS A 89 9.77 -11.84 -14.25
N LEU A 90 9.94 -11.40 -15.50
CA LEU A 90 8.89 -11.22 -16.48
C LEU A 90 8.72 -12.51 -17.27
N GLN A 91 7.55 -13.13 -17.18
CA GLN A 91 7.26 -14.45 -17.77
C GLN A 91 6.48 -14.35 -19.08
N ALA A 92 5.62 -13.36 -19.24
CA ALA A 92 4.99 -13.08 -20.52
C ALA A 92 4.49 -11.63 -20.60
N THR A 93 4.39 -11.11 -21.82
CA THR A 93 3.64 -9.90 -22.14
C THR A 93 2.67 -10.15 -23.28
N GLY A 94 1.68 -9.29 -23.41
CA GLY A 94 0.72 -9.33 -24.51
C GLY A 94 -0.12 -8.06 -24.52
N ARG A 95 -0.83 -7.80 -25.60
CA ARG A 95 -1.75 -6.69 -25.74
C ARG A 95 -3.17 -7.18 -25.48
N ASP A 96 -3.89 -6.51 -24.58
CA ASP A 96 -5.31 -6.80 -24.40
C ASP A 96 -6.16 -6.27 -25.56
N ALA A 97 -7.46 -6.53 -25.54
CA ALA A 97 -8.42 -6.06 -26.56
C ALA A 97 -8.48 -4.52 -26.72
N ARG A 98 -7.79 -3.76 -25.86
CA ARG A 98 -7.66 -2.30 -25.94
C ARG A 98 -6.24 -1.87 -26.35
N GLY A 99 -5.41 -2.79 -26.83
CA GLY A 99 -4.03 -2.54 -27.25
C GLY A 99 -3.03 -2.32 -26.12
N ARG A 100 -3.47 -2.38 -24.86
CA ARG A 100 -2.62 -2.08 -23.69
C ARG A 100 -1.69 -3.25 -23.40
N LYS A 101 -0.43 -2.95 -23.15
CA LYS A 101 0.57 -3.95 -22.77
C LYS A 101 0.28 -4.48 -21.36
N GLN A 102 0.05 -5.78 -21.28
CA GLN A 102 -0.22 -6.54 -20.06
C GLN A 102 0.96 -7.45 -19.76
N TYR A 103 1.18 -7.70 -18.48
CA TYR A 103 2.34 -8.44 -17.98
C TYR A 103 1.91 -9.68 -17.19
N ARG A 104 2.72 -10.72 -17.25
CA ARG A 104 2.70 -11.89 -16.36
C ARG A 104 4.08 -12.00 -15.74
N TYR A 105 4.12 -12.00 -14.41
CA TYR A 105 5.36 -12.09 -13.65
C TYR A 105 5.48 -13.44 -12.96
N HIS A 106 6.72 -13.88 -12.77
CA HIS A 106 7.05 -15.05 -11.97
C HIS A 106 6.42 -14.97 -10.56
N PRO A 107 5.88 -16.06 -9.98
CA PRO A 107 5.28 -16.04 -8.64
C PRO A 107 6.21 -15.45 -7.56
N ARG A 108 7.46 -15.90 -7.52
CA ARG A 108 8.49 -15.33 -6.61
C ARG A 108 8.72 -13.83 -6.80
N TRP A 109 8.62 -13.31 -8.02
CA TRP A 109 8.70 -11.86 -8.24
C TRP A 109 7.53 -11.14 -7.59
N ARG A 110 6.31 -11.70 -7.67
CA ARG A 110 5.14 -11.14 -6.98
C ARG A 110 5.28 -11.20 -5.47
N GLU A 111 5.77 -12.30 -4.92
CA GLU A 111 5.96 -12.49 -3.47
C GLU A 111 6.98 -11.51 -2.90
N THR A 112 8.14 -11.37 -3.53
CA THR A 112 9.15 -10.40 -3.09
C THR A 112 8.63 -8.97 -3.26
N ARG A 113 8.01 -8.62 -4.39
CA ARG A 113 7.40 -7.29 -4.57
C ARG A 113 6.27 -7.00 -3.58
N ASP A 114 5.53 -8.02 -3.18
CA ASP A 114 4.48 -7.92 -2.16
C ASP A 114 5.05 -7.83 -0.74
N ALA A 115 6.26 -8.32 -0.48
CA ALA A 115 7.00 -8.07 0.74
C ALA A 115 7.64 -6.67 0.74
N ASP A 116 8.34 -6.30 -0.34
CA ASP A 116 9.02 -5.01 -0.52
C ASP A 116 8.06 -3.82 -0.42
N LYS A 117 6.82 -3.96 -0.94
CA LYS A 117 5.82 -2.87 -0.87
C LYS A 117 5.46 -2.50 0.57
N TYR A 118 5.65 -3.42 1.52
CA TYR A 118 5.32 -3.24 2.92
C TYR A 118 6.56 -2.87 3.75
N GLU A 119 7.72 -3.42 3.43
CA GLU A 119 8.99 -3.02 4.05
C GLU A 119 9.25 -1.51 3.87
N ARG A 120 8.94 -1.01 2.68
CA ARG A 120 9.08 0.41 2.35
C ARG A 120 8.09 1.33 3.10
N MET A 121 7.05 0.79 3.71
CA MET A 121 6.03 1.57 4.42
C MET A 121 6.61 2.25 5.68
N ALA A 122 7.60 1.61 6.32
CA ALA A 122 8.28 2.19 7.47
C ALA A 122 9.12 3.41 7.07
N GLU A 123 9.82 3.32 5.93
CA GLU A 123 10.55 4.44 5.34
C GLU A 123 9.62 5.58 4.94
N PHE A 124 8.47 5.25 4.33
CA PHE A 124 7.46 6.24 3.97
C PHE A 124 6.96 6.99 5.21
N GLY A 125 6.64 6.27 6.29
CA GLY A 125 6.24 6.87 7.56
C GLY A 125 7.28 7.81 8.16
N ARG A 126 8.58 7.47 8.03
CA ARG A 126 9.70 8.34 8.43
C ARG A 126 9.83 9.59 7.54
N ALA A 127 9.60 9.46 6.23
CA ALA A 127 9.71 10.56 5.27
C ALA A 127 8.48 11.50 5.26
N LEU A 128 7.29 11.01 5.61
CA LEU A 128 6.03 11.73 5.48
C LEU A 128 6.01 13.11 6.19
N PRO A 129 6.57 13.29 7.40
CA PRO A 129 6.69 14.61 8.02
C PRO A 129 7.48 15.62 7.19
N LYS A 130 8.60 15.19 6.60
CA LYS A 130 9.45 16.02 5.72
C LYS A 130 8.67 16.42 4.47
N ILE A 131 7.96 15.45 3.86
CA ILE A 131 7.14 15.70 2.67
C ILE A 131 6.04 16.71 2.99
N ARG A 132 5.25 16.49 4.06
CA ARG A 132 4.19 17.41 4.49
C ARG A 132 4.71 18.80 4.82
N ALA A 133 5.87 18.91 5.47
CA ALA A 133 6.51 20.19 5.75
C ALA A 133 6.95 20.92 4.47
N ARG A 134 7.42 20.20 3.45
CA ARG A 134 7.75 20.78 2.14
C ARG A 134 6.50 21.21 1.38
N VAL A 135 5.47 20.37 1.31
CA VAL A 135 4.15 20.73 0.74
C VAL A 135 3.60 22.00 1.39
N ALA A 136 3.63 22.10 2.72
CA ALA A 136 3.15 23.28 3.43
C ALA A 136 3.94 24.57 3.11
N ARG A 137 5.23 24.45 2.78
CA ARG A 137 6.05 25.58 2.30
C ARG A 137 5.71 25.95 0.86
N ASP A 138 5.62 24.96 -0.02
CA ASP A 138 5.39 25.20 -1.45
C ASP A 138 3.99 25.78 -1.73
N LEU A 139 2.99 25.42 -0.90
CA LEU A 139 1.66 26.05 -0.91
C LEU A 139 1.71 27.57 -0.63
N LYS A 140 2.77 28.07 0.00
CA LYS A 140 2.95 29.49 0.36
C LYS A 140 3.84 30.28 -0.59
N LEU A 141 4.36 29.66 -1.66
CA LEU A 141 5.17 30.37 -2.66
C LEU A 141 4.42 31.62 -3.20
N PRO A 142 5.08 32.61 -3.80
CA PRO A 142 4.40 33.63 -4.61
C PRO A 142 3.89 33.03 -5.94
N GLY A 143 3.10 33.76 -6.74
CA GLY A 143 2.70 33.32 -8.10
C GLY A 143 1.83 32.05 -8.18
N MET A 144 1.96 31.28 -9.26
CA MET A 144 1.42 29.91 -9.44
C MET A 144 2.44 28.97 -10.12
N PRO A 145 3.66 28.84 -9.57
CA PRO A 145 4.65 27.94 -10.17
C PRO A 145 4.19 26.47 -10.08
N LEU A 146 4.78 25.61 -10.92
CA LEU A 146 4.50 24.17 -10.95
C LEU A 146 4.50 23.55 -9.54
N ASP A 147 5.54 23.79 -8.76
CA ASP A 147 5.71 23.22 -7.41
C ASP A 147 4.53 23.57 -6.48
N LYS A 148 3.90 24.74 -6.63
CA LYS A 148 2.71 25.10 -5.83
C LYS A 148 1.48 24.30 -6.25
N VAL A 149 1.27 24.16 -7.57
CA VAL A 149 0.12 23.40 -8.10
C VAL A 149 0.27 21.92 -7.73
N VAL A 150 1.48 21.37 -7.88
CA VAL A 150 1.81 20.00 -7.47
C VAL A 150 1.63 19.82 -5.95
N ALA A 151 2.10 20.75 -5.13
CA ALA A 151 1.90 20.69 -3.67
C ALA A 151 0.40 20.68 -3.30
N ALA A 152 -0.45 21.42 -4.02
CA ALA A 152 -1.89 21.36 -3.82
C ALA A 152 -2.49 20.00 -4.21
N ILE A 153 -2.02 19.39 -5.30
CA ILE A 153 -2.44 18.04 -5.71
C ILE A 153 -1.98 17.00 -4.68
N VAL A 154 -0.75 17.09 -4.17
CA VAL A 154 -0.25 16.18 -3.12
C VAL A 154 -1.04 16.36 -1.81
N GLN A 155 -1.38 17.59 -1.44
CA GLN A 155 -2.24 17.85 -0.28
C GLN A 155 -3.65 17.26 -0.47
N LEU A 156 -4.21 17.33 -1.68
CA LEU A 156 -5.48 16.69 -2.03
C LEU A 156 -5.36 15.16 -2.00
N LEU A 157 -4.27 14.58 -2.50
CA LEU A 157 -4.00 13.14 -2.42
C LEU A 157 -3.98 12.68 -0.95
N ASP A 158 -3.26 13.38 -0.09
CA ASP A 158 -3.09 13.03 1.33
C ASP A 158 -4.40 13.11 2.12
N THR A 159 -5.30 14.04 1.77
CA THR A 159 -6.58 14.23 2.50
C THR A 159 -7.74 13.43 1.91
N THR A 160 -7.81 13.32 0.60
CA THR A 160 -8.97 12.72 -0.10
C THR A 160 -8.72 11.28 -0.54
N LEU A 161 -7.45 10.87 -0.62
CA LEU A 161 -7.01 9.60 -1.17
C LEU A 161 -7.45 9.36 -2.62
N ILE A 162 -7.89 10.40 -3.35
CA ILE A 162 -8.18 10.28 -4.78
C ILE A 162 -6.89 9.87 -5.52
N ARG A 163 -7.03 8.97 -6.49
CA ARG A 163 -5.89 8.53 -7.31
C ARG A 163 -5.39 9.70 -8.16
N ILE A 164 -4.09 9.76 -8.40
CA ILE A 164 -3.49 10.77 -9.30
C ILE A 164 -4.13 10.71 -10.69
N GLY A 165 -4.30 9.53 -11.27
CA GLY A 165 -4.84 9.39 -12.63
C GLY A 165 -3.77 9.53 -13.71
N SER A 166 -4.13 9.20 -14.94
CA SER A 166 -3.25 9.30 -16.10
C SER A 166 -4.06 9.71 -17.33
N ALA A 167 -3.46 10.48 -18.23
CA ALA A 167 -4.11 10.95 -19.45
C ALA A 167 -4.69 9.80 -20.31
N GLU A 168 -3.99 8.67 -20.42
CA GLU A 168 -4.46 7.47 -21.13
C GLU A 168 -5.80 6.96 -20.55
N TYR A 169 -5.84 6.63 -19.25
CA TYR A 169 -7.09 6.17 -18.61
C TYR A 169 -8.25 7.17 -18.73
N ALA A 170 -7.97 8.47 -18.69
CA ALA A 170 -8.99 9.51 -18.80
C ALA A 170 -9.57 9.61 -20.22
N ARG A 171 -8.76 9.42 -21.26
CA ARG A 171 -9.20 9.39 -22.65
C ARG A 171 -10.01 8.12 -22.95
N ASP A 172 -9.45 6.96 -22.65
CA ASP A 172 -9.97 5.69 -23.17
C ASP A 172 -11.15 5.14 -22.35
N ASN A 173 -11.27 5.54 -21.09
CA ASN A 173 -12.24 4.96 -20.16
C ASN A 173 -13.16 6.01 -19.52
N HIS A 174 -13.01 7.28 -19.90
CA HIS A 174 -13.66 8.40 -19.22
C HIS A 174 -13.56 8.31 -17.69
N SER A 175 -12.40 7.84 -17.22
CA SER A 175 -12.10 7.57 -15.81
C SER A 175 -11.03 8.54 -15.33
N TYR A 176 -11.39 9.37 -14.36
CA TYR A 176 -10.56 10.49 -13.94
C TYR A 176 -9.87 10.23 -12.57
N GLY A 177 -8.74 10.89 -12.38
CA GLY A 177 -8.03 11.08 -11.12
C GLY A 177 -7.55 12.53 -11.00
N LEU A 178 -6.92 12.91 -9.88
CA LEU A 178 -6.55 14.30 -9.57
C LEU A 178 -5.92 15.06 -10.76
N THR A 179 -4.89 14.54 -11.41
CA THR A 179 -4.18 15.21 -12.53
C THR A 179 -4.97 15.25 -13.85
N THR A 180 -6.09 14.54 -13.91
CA THR A 180 -6.95 14.46 -15.11
C THR A 180 -8.34 15.05 -14.87
N LEU A 181 -8.57 15.63 -13.69
CA LEU A 181 -9.82 16.32 -13.42
C LEU A 181 -10.00 17.47 -14.40
N ARG A 182 -11.25 17.68 -14.82
CA ARG A 182 -11.68 18.79 -15.66
C ARG A 182 -12.44 19.79 -14.81
N LYS A 183 -12.56 21.03 -15.28
CA LYS A 183 -13.30 22.08 -14.56
C LYS A 183 -14.74 21.69 -14.21
N LYS A 184 -15.42 20.94 -15.09
CA LYS A 184 -16.77 20.41 -14.84
C LYS A 184 -16.88 19.46 -13.64
N HIS A 185 -15.76 18.88 -13.19
CA HIS A 185 -15.72 17.95 -12.07
C HIS A 185 -15.59 18.63 -10.71
N VAL A 186 -15.44 19.97 -10.66
CA VAL A 186 -15.32 20.70 -9.40
C VAL A 186 -16.40 21.77 -9.30
N LYS A 187 -17.06 21.80 -8.15
CA LYS A 187 -17.93 22.91 -7.74
C LYS A 187 -17.23 23.68 -6.64
N ILE A 188 -17.03 24.98 -6.86
CA ILE A 188 -16.37 25.88 -5.90
C ILE A 188 -17.46 26.72 -5.23
N ARG A 189 -17.68 26.54 -3.92
CA ARG A 189 -18.65 27.30 -3.11
C ARG A 189 -17.94 28.14 -2.06
N ALA A 190 -18.66 29.01 -1.34
CA ALA A 190 -18.12 29.69 -0.16
C ALA A 190 -17.55 28.65 0.82
N GLY A 191 -16.30 28.82 1.26
CA GLY A 191 -15.60 27.88 2.15
C GLY A 191 -15.16 26.51 1.57
N GLN A 192 -15.78 26.00 0.50
CA GLN A 192 -15.71 24.57 0.16
C GLN A 192 -15.42 24.27 -1.32
N LEU A 193 -14.69 23.18 -1.57
CA LEU A 193 -14.57 22.52 -2.88
C LEU A 193 -15.33 21.18 -2.84
N ARG A 194 -16.13 20.88 -3.86
CA ARG A 194 -16.73 19.55 -4.05
C ARG A 194 -16.29 18.97 -5.39
N PHE A 195 -15.61 17.85 -5.36
CA PHE A 195 -15.20 17.09 -6.53
C PHE A 195 -16.23 15.99 -6.82
N GLN A 196 -16.81 16.01 -8.02
CA GLN A 196 -17.76 15.00 -8.49
C GLN A 196 -17.33 14.47 -9.87
N PHE A 197 -16.97 13.19 -9.95
CA PHE A 197 -16.46 12.58 -11.19
C PHE A 197 -16.49 11.05 -11.15
N ARG A 198 -16.45 10.44 -12.33
CA ARG A 198 -16.29 9.00 -12.50
C ARG A 198 -14.81 8.60 -12.47
N GLY A 199 -14.42 7.79 -11.49
CA GLY A 199 -13.04 7.33 -11.29
C GLY A 199 -12.73 5.98 -11.95
N LYS A 200 -11.63 5.35 -11.52
CA LYS A 200 -11.21 4.02 -11.99
C LYS A 200 -12.34 2.99 -11.83
N SER A 201 -12.51 2.14 -12.83
CA SER A 201 -13.57 1.12 -12.90
C SER A 201 -14.99 1.69 -12.86
N GLY A 202 -15.14 2.98 -13.19
CA GLY A 202 -16.43 3.64 -13.24
C GLY A 202 -17.03 3.98 -11.88
N ILE A 203 -16.25 3.90 -10.79
CA ILE A 203 -16.72 4.23 -9.44
C ILE A 203 -16.93 5.74 -9.34
N GLU A 204 -18.12 6.17 -8.92
CA GLU A 204 -18.41 7.58 -8.69
C GLU A 204 -17.64 8.11 -7.48
N HIS A 205 -17.05 9.28 -7.65
CA HIS A 205 -16.42 10.07 -6.60
C HIS A 205 -17.28 11.28 -6.31
N ASP A 206 -17.55 11.48 -5.01
CA ASP A 206 -18.12 12.68 -4.45
C ASP A 206 -17.34 12.99 -3.19
N VAL A 207 -16.50 14.02 -3.24
CA VAL A 207 -15.55 14.35 -2.18
C VAL A 207 -15.53 15.85 -1.94
N THR A 208 -15.71 16.20 -0.69
CA THR A 208 -15.71 17.57 -0.22
C THR A 208 -14.38 17.91 0.47
N VAL A 209 -13.82 19.07 0.17
CA VAL A 209 -12.56 19.56 0.75
C VAL A 209 -12.76 20.97 1.28
N ASP A 210 -12.59 21.11 2.60
CA ASP A 210 -12.69 22.38 3.33
C ASP A 210 -11.28 22.87 3.69
N ASN A 211 -10.61 23.50 2.72
CA ASN A 211 -9.30 24.09 2.93
C ASN A 211 -9.17 25.39 2.11
N PRO A 212 -9.14 26.58 2.76
CA PRO A 212 -9.11 27.87 2.07
C PRO A 212 -7.91 28.04 1.13
N ASN A 213 -6.74 27.52 1.51
CA ASN A 213 -5.53 27.61 0.69
C ASN A 213 -5.65 26.78 -0.58
N ILE A 214 -6.12 25.53 -0.46
CA ILE A 214 -6.33 24.65 -1.60
C ILE A 214 -7.44 25.20 -2.50
N LYS A 215 -8.52 25.71 -1.92
CA LYS A 215 -9.59 26.39 -2.67
C LYS A 215 -9.06 27.52 -3.53
N ARG A 216 -8.23 28.41 -2.96
CA ARG A 216 -7.64 29.53 -3.70
C ARG A 216 -6.78 29.06 -4.87
N ILE A 217 -5.97 28.02 -4.68
CA ILE A 217 -5.12 27.45 -5.74
C ILE A 217 -5.99 26.81 -6.83
N VAL A 218 -6.93 25.95 -6.46
CA VAL A 218 -7.84 25.27 -7.41
C VAL A 218 -8.66 26.28 -8.21
N ARG A 219 -9.14 27.36 -7.58
CA ARG A 219 -9.86 28.43 -8.29
C ARG A 219 -8.98 29.09 -9.36
N ARG A 220 -7.74 29.45 -9.02
CA ARG A 220 -6.80 30.03 -9.98
C ARG A 220 -6.45 29.08 -11.13
N CYS A 221 -6.31 27.79 -10.85
CA CYS A 221 -6.13 26.81 -11.93
C CYS A 221 -7.38 26.73 -12.84
N ALA A 222 -8.58 26.82 -12.28
CA ALA A 222 -9.84 26.78 -13.04
C ALA A 222 -10.10 28.04 -13.90
N GLU A 223 -9.47 29.17 -13.57
CA GLU A 223 -9.53 30.43 -14.34
C GLU A 223 -8.72 30.35 -15.64
N LEU A 224 -7.66 29.52 -15.70
CA LEU A 224 -6.84 29.35 -16.91
C LEU A 224 -7.64 28.72 -18.06
N PRO A 225 -7.50 29.15 -19.33
CA PRO A 225 -8.29 28.59 -20.44
C PRO A 225 -8.09 27.07 -20.62
N GLY A 226 -9.07 26.42 -21.27
CA GLY A 226 -9.06 24.97 -21.54
C GLY A 226 -9.94 24.15 -20.59
N HIS A 227 -9.92 22.83 -20.77
CA HIS A 227 -10.80 21.89 -20.05
C HIS A 227 -10.21 21.33 -18.76
N ASP A 228 -8.89 21.17 -18.71
CA ASP A 228 -8.18 20.57 -17.59
C ASP A 228 -8.26 21.47 -16.36
N LEU A 229 -8.36 20.87 -15.17
CA LEU A 229 -8.48 21.61 -13.92
C LEU A 229 -7.11 22.08 -13.43
N PHE A 230 -6.13 21.19 -13.37
CA PHE A 230 -4.80 21.51 -12.82
C PHE A 230 -3.83 21.86 -13.94
N GLN A 231 -3.65 23.16 -14.12
CA GLN A 231 -2.75 23.75 -15.10
C GLN A 231 -1.89 24.82 -14.41
N TYR A 232 -0.75 25.16 -15.01
CA TYR A 232 0.12 26.26 -14.60
C TYR A 232 0.66 27.01 -15.83
N LEU A 233 1.18 28.21 -15.59
CA LEU A 233 1.96 28.97 -16.58
C LEU A 233 3.44 28.86 -16.17
N ASP A 234 4.31 28.56 -17.12
CA ASP A 234 5.75 28.61 -16.92
C ASP A 234 6.29 30.06 -16.95
N GLU A 235 7.61 30.21 -16.91
CA GLU A 235 8.29 31.51 -16.90
C GLU A 235 8.08 32.29 -18.20
N ASP A 236 7.88 31.59 -19.32
CA ASP A 236 7.60 32.18 -20.63
C ASP A 236 6.10 32.50 -20.82
N GLY A 237 5.26 32.25 -19.80
CA GLY A 237 3.81 32.40 -19.87
C GLY A 237 3.11 31.29 -20.66
N THR A 238 3.83 30.23 -21.03
CA THR A 238 3.28 29.07 -21.72
C THR A 238 2.51 28.19 -20.75
N ARG A 239 1.32 27.74 -21.17
CA ARG A 239 0.42 26.94 -20.35
C ARG A 239 0.72 25.46 -20.44
N HIS A 240 0.79 24.80 -19.29
CA HIS A 240 1.04 23.38 -19.16
C HIS A 240 0.01 22.70 -18.24
N SER A 241 -0.39 21.47 -18.60
CA SER A 241 -1.19 20.61 -17.73
C SER A 241 -0.27 19.82 -16.79
N VAL A 242 -0.70 19.62 -15.54
CA VAL A 242 0.05 18.83 -14.56
C VAL A 242 -0.27 17.35 -14.73
N GLY A 243 0.73 16.53 -15.04
CA GLY A 243 0.64 15.09 -15.22
C GLY A 243 1.08 14.27 -14.00
N SER A 244 0.93 12.94 -14.09
CA SER A 244 1.41 12.02 -13.04
C SER A 244 2.92 12.04 -12.85
N THR A 245 3.66 12.34 -13.92
CA THR A 245 5.12 12.44 -13.90
C THR A 245 5.56 13.57 -12.98
N ASP A 246 4.96 14.76 -13.10
CA ASP A 246 5.26 15.92 -12.24
C ASP A 246 5.06 15.62 -10.76
N ILE A 247 4.00 14.88 -10.42
CA ILE A 247 3.72 14.47 -9.04
C ILE A 247 4.79 13.53 -8.51
N ASN A 248 5.14 12.49 -9.29
CA ASN A 248 6.14 11.52 -8.85
C ASN A 248 7.54 12.14 -8.77
N ASP A 249 7.89 13.02 -9.70
CA ASP A 249 9.17 13.74 -9.67
C ASP A 249 9.25 14.68 -8.47
N TYR A 250 8.17 15.39 -8.18
CA TYR A 250 8.09 16.20 -6.96
C TYR A 250 8.25 15.35 -5.71
N LEU A 251 7.52 14.24 -5.56
CA LEU A 251 7.63 13.34 -4.41
C LEU A 251 9.04 12.80 -4.23
N ARG A 252 9.71 12.43 -5.33
CA ARG A 252 11.11 11.99 -5.33
C ARG A 252 12.05 13.08 -4.82
N ARG A 253 11.96 14.29 -5.38
CA ARG A 253 12.80 15.44 -4.98
C ARG A 253 12.62 15.79 -3.51
N VAL A 254 11.39 15.85 -3.01
CA VAL A 254 11.12 16.34 -1.65
C VAL A 254 11.37 15.30 -0.57
N SER A 255 11.22 14.02 -0.89
CA SER A 255 11.49 12.93 0.06
C SER A 255 12.97 12.52 0.04
N GLY A 256 13.61 12.49 -1.14
CA GLY A 256 14.92 11.87 -1.35
C GLY A 256 14.84 10.35 -1.59
N ALA A 257 13.65 9.82 -1.90
CA ALA A 257 13.40 8.42 -2.19
C ALA A 257 12.31 8.28 -3.26
N ASP A 258 12.23 7.14 -3.94
CA ASP A 258 11.28 6.93 -5.06
C ASP A 258 9.81 6.71 -4.63
N PHE A 259 9.31 7.46 -3.64
CA PHE A 259 7.93 7.30 -3.19
C PHE A 259 6.96 7.80 -4.26
N THR A 260 5.81 7.16 -4.31
CA THR A 260 4.77 7.39 -5.30
C THR A 260 3.46 7.75 -4.62
N ALA A 261 2.49 8.22 -5.40
CA ALA A 261 1.16 8.46 -4.88
C ALA A 261 0.43 7.20 -4.36
N LYS A 262 0.87 6.00 -4.76
CA LYS A 262 0.31 4.75 -4.23
C LYS A 262 0.64 4.57 -2.75
N ASP A 263 1.83 5.00 -2.33
CA ASP A 263 2.32 4.85 -0.96
C ASP A 263 1.43 5.60 0.04
N TYR A 264 0.96 6.81 -0.32
CA TYR A 264 -0.05 7.55 0.46
C TYR A 264 -1.32 6.75 0.72
N ARG A 265 -1.85 6.10 -0.31
CA ARG A 265 -3.09 5.32 -0.21
C ARG A 265 -2.89 4.04 0.61
N THR A 266 -1.73 3.39 0.49
CA THR A 266 -1.39 2.21 1.29
C THR A 266 -1.15 2.59 2.76
N TRP A 267 -0.46 3.69 3.02
CA TRP A 267 -0.28 4.25 4.36
C TRP A 267 -1.63 4.55 5.01
N ALA A 268 -2.48 5.33 4.34
CA ALA A 268 -3.78 5.72 4.88
C ALA A 268 -4.71 4.51 5.10
N GLY A 269 -4.74 3.55 4.17
CA GLY A 269 -5.53 2.32 4.34
C GLY A 269 -5.06 1.48 5.53
N SER A 270 -3.75 1.39 5.74
CA SER A 270 -3.16 0.69 6.88
C SER A 270 -3.43 1.41 8.20
N VAL A 271 -3.25 2.74 8.24
CA VAL A 271 -3.53 3.56 9.43
C VAL A 271 -5.01 3.46 9.83
N TYR A 272 -5.92 3.53 8.87
CA TYR A 272 -7.35 3.34 9.12
C TYR A 272 -7.64 1.96 9.73
N ALA A 273 -7.11 0.91 9.12
CA ALA A 273 -7.31 -0.46 9.60
C ALA A 273 -6.78 -0.64 11.03
N LEU A 274 -5.58 -0.10 11.32
CA LEU A 274 -4.99 -0.13 12.66
C LEU A 274 -5.86 0.62 13.67
N ALA A 275 -6.28 1.85 13.34
CA ALA A 275 -7.08 2.69 14.22
C ALA A 275 -8.42 2.03 14.59
N ALA A 276 -9.06 1.37 13.62
CA ALA A 276 -10.32 0.67 13.82
C ALA A 276 -10.12 -0.62 14.64
N LEU A 277 -9.15 -1.46 14.26
CA LEU A 277 -8.91 -2.76 14.93
C LEU A 277 -8.41 -2.59 16.37
N ARG A 278 -7.61 -1.55 16.67
CA ARG A 278 -7.14 -1.28 18.04
C ARG A 278 -8.27 -1.08 19.05
N ARG A 279 -9.44 -0.63 18.61
CA ARG A 279 -10.60 -0.35 19.47
C ARG A 279 -11.43 -1.58 19.79
N LEU A 280 -11.09 -2.73 19.22
CA LEU A 280 -11.87 -3.96 19.33
C LEU A 280 -11.15 -4.94 20.26
N MET A 281 -11.93 -5.65 21.06
CA MET A 281 -11.47 -6.82 21.80
C MET A 281 -12.22 -8.04 21.25
N CYS A 282 -11.51 -9.16 21.10
CA CYS A 282 -12.09 -10.38 20.55
C CYS A 282 -12.06 -11.49 21.59
N SER A 283 -13.20 -12.12 21.81
CA SER A 283 -13.34 -13.31 22.66
C SER A 283 -12.91 -14.59 21.94
N SER A 284 -12.86 -14.57 20.60
CA SER A 284 -12.52 -15.74 19.78
C SER A 284 -11.81 -15.38 18.46
N ALA A 285 -11.13 -16.36 17.87
CA ALA A 285 -10.50 -16.20 16.56
C ALA A 285 -11.54 -16.03 15.42
N ALA A 286 -12.74 -16.60 15.57
CA ALA A 286 -13.80 -16.43 14.59
C ALA A 286 -14.35 -14.99 14.60
N GLU A 287 -14.47 -14.40 15.78
CA GLU A 287 -14.82 -12.99 15.94
C GLU A 287 -13.75 -12.06 15.38
N ALA A 288 -12.47 -12.31 15.67
CA ALA A 288 -11.37 -11.54 15.08
C ALA A 288 -11.40 -11.54 13.55
N ARG A 289 -11.61 -12.71 12.93
CA ARG A 289 -11.76 -12.81 11.46
C ARG A 289 -12.95 -12.02 10.93
N ARG A 290 -14.09 -12.03 11.64
CA ARG A 290 -15.27 -11.23 11.26
C ARG A 290 -14.95 -9.74 11.29
N HIS A 291 -14.29 -9.25 12.34
CA HIS A 291 -13.85 -7.86 12.41
C HIS A 291 -12.86 -7.48 11.31
N ILE A 292 -11.86 -8.32 11.04
CA ILE A 292 -10.91 -8.09 9.94
C ILE A 292 -11.65 -7.94 8.60
N VAL A 293 -12.61 -8.83 8.31
CA VAL A 293 -13.39 -8.75 7.06
C VAL A 293 -14.20 -7.46 6.99
N ALA A 294 -14.83 -7.04 8.09
CA ALA A 294 -15.58 -5.79 8.16
C ALA A 294 -14.67 -4.57 7.90
N ILE A 295 -13.54 -4.47 8.59
CA ILE A 295 -12.60 -3.35 8.43
C ILE A 295 -11.97 -3.33 7.03
N VAL A 296 -11.69 -4.49 6.44
CA VAL A 296 -11.23 -4.56 5.04
C VAL A 296 -12.28 -3.98 4.08
N LYS A 297 -13.58 -4.21 4.33
CA LYS A 297 -14.67 -3.62 3.53
C LYS A 297 -14.74 -2.10 3.72
N GLU A 298 -14.57 -1.60 4.93
CA GLU A 298 -14.51 -0.16 5.21
C GLU A 298 -13.34 0.52 4.48
N VAL A 299 -12.14 -0.07 4.55
CA VAL A 299 -10.97 0.41 3.80
C VAL A 299 -11.20 0.35 2.29
N ALA A 300 -11.91 -0.68 1.81
CA ALA A 300 -12.29 -0.80 0.40
C ALA A 300 -13.21 0.35 -0.05
N THR A 301 -14.19 0.73 0.77
CA THR A 301 -15.04 1.90 0.56
C THR A 301 -14.22 3.19 0.57
N LEU A 302 -13.40 3.41 1.61
CA LEU A 302 -12.53 4.59 1.75
C LEU A 302 -11.63 4.79 0.53
N LEU A 303 -10.96 3.73 0.08
CA LEU A 303 -10.02 3.78 -1.04
C LEU A 303 -10.67 3.60 -2.40
N ARG A 304 -11.97 3.30 -2.45
CA ARG A 304 -12.74 2.99 -3.68
C ARG A 304 -12.04 1.89 -4.49
N ASN A 305 -11.89 0.74 -3.85
CA ASN A 305 -11.25 -0.48 -4.35
C ASN A 305 -12.11 -1.68 -3.94
N THR A 306 -11.80 -2.88 -4.46
CA THR A 306 -12.43 -4.11 -3.96
C THR A 306 -11.79 -4.56 -2.64
N PRO A 307 -12.53 -5.25 -1.75
CA PRO A 307 -11.99 -5.80 -0.50
C PRO A 307 -10.76 -6.69 -0.72
N ALA A 308 -10.78 -7.55 -1.74
CA ALA A 308 -9.66 -8.42 -2.08
C ALA A 308 -8.39 -7.63 -2.43
N VAL A 309 -8.54 -6.55 -3.22
CA VAL A 309 -7.42 -5.67 -3.57
C VAL A 309 -6.91 -4.90 -2.35
N CYS A 310 -7.80 -4.41 -1.48
CA CYS A 310 -7.38 -3.70 -0.27
C CYS A 310 -6.61 -4.61 0.69
N ARG A 311 -7.13 -5.81 0.98
CA ARG A 311 -6.46 -6.79 1.84
C ARG A 311 -5.08 -7.17 1.30
N ARG A 312 -4.96 -7.36 -0.02
CA ARG A 312 -3.69 -7.78 -0.63
C ARG A 312 -2.69 -6.64 -0.79
N CYS A 313 -3.13 -5.40 -1.05
CA CYS A 313 -2.24 -4.35 -1.55
C CYS A 313 -2.23 -3.04 -0.77
N TYR A 314 -3.19 -2.80 0.13
CA TYR A 314 -3.36 -1.50 0.81
C TYR A 314 -3.39 -1.57 2.34
N ILE A 315 -3.52 -2.77 2.92
CA ILE A 315 -3.51 -2.99 4.36
C ILE A 315 -2.25 -3.77 4.70
N HIS A 316 -1.40 -3.20 5.53
CA HIS A 316 -0.16 -3.84 5.97
C HIS A 316 -0.44 -5.11 6.80
N PRO A 317 0.15 -6.27 6.45
CA PRO A 317 -0.18 -7.56 7.07
C PRO A 317 0.16 -7.62 8.57
N ALA A 318 1.21 -6.91 9.00
CA ALA A 318 1.56 -6.83 10.43
C ALA A 318 0.42 -6.30 11.32
N ILE A 319 -0.51 -5.51 10.78
CA ILE A 319 -1.70 -5.05 11.53
C ILE A 319 -2.61 -6.24 11.82
N ILE A 320 -2.88 -7.07 10.80
CA ILE A 320 -3.73 -8.25 10.93
C ILE A 320 -3.10 -9.24 11.92
N SER A 321 -1.80 -9.52 11.75
CA SER A 321 -1.07 -10.42 12.65
C SER A 321 -1.06 -9.93 14.10
N ALA A 322 -0.82 -8.62 14.33
CA ALA A 322 -0.85 -8.04 15.66
C ALA A 322 -2.26 -8.06 16.28
N PHE A 323 -3.31 -7.90 15.48
CA PHE A 323 -4.69 -7.99 15.96
C PHE A 323 -5.05 -9.41 16.39
N GLU A 324 -4.72 -10.42 15.57
CA GLU A 324 -4.99 -11.83 15.88
C GLU A 324 -4.20 -12.30 17.12
N ALA A 325 -3.04 -11.71 17.37
CA ALA A 325 -2.20 -11.94 18.54
C ALA A 325 -2.64 -11.14 19.79
N ASP A 326 -3.64 -10.26 19.69
CA ASP A 326 -4.08 -9.35 20.77
C ASP A 326 -2.98 -8.36 21.23
N GLU A 327 -2.12 -7.96 20.30
CA GLU A 327 -0.99 -7.05 20.55
C GLU A 327 -1.32 -5.59 20.19
N LEU A 328 -2.34 -5.33 19.35
CA LEU A 328 -2.65 -3.96 18.89
C LEU A 328 -3.10 -3.03 20.04
N GLN A 329 -3.80 -3.58 21.02
CA GLN A 329 -4.33 -2.85 22.17
C GLN A 329 -3.20 -2.42 23.12
N SER A 330 -2.10 -3.17 23.11
CA SER A 330 -0.90 -2.84 23.87
C SER A 330 -0.05 -1.72 23.25
N LEU A 331 -0.35 -1.32 22.00
CA LEU A 331 0.31 -0.18 21.37
C LEU A 331 -0.08 1.10 22.08
N ALA A 332 0.87 1.63 22.86
CA ALA A 332 0.71 2.87 23.59
C ALA A 332 0.09 3.95 22.68
N PRO A 333 -0.93 4.69 23.16
CA PRO A 333 -1.45 5.83 22.42
C PRO A 333 -0.33 6.85 22.25
N GLY A 334 0.22 6.90 21.03
CA GLY A 334 1.23 7.88 20.69
C GLY A 334 0.63 9.28 20.82
N GLN A 335 1.43 10.23 21.27
CA GLN A 335 1.12 11.64 21.06
C GLN A 335 1.33 11.97 19.59
N SER A 336 0.53 12.89 19.05
CA SER A 336 0.81 13.45 17.73
C SER A 336 2.23 14.01 17.71
N ARG A 337 2.93 13.78 16.61
CA ARG A 337 4.28 14.34 16.39
C ARG A 337 4.19 15.28 15.20
N ARG A 338 5.09 16.26 15.11
CA ARG A 338 5.10 17.22 14.00
C ARG A 338 5.06 16.46 12.66
N GLY A 339 3.95 16.61 11.93
CA GLY A 339 3.74 15.97 10.62
C GLY A 339 3.08 14.59 10.62
N LEU A 340 2.81 13.95 11.77
CA LEU A 340 2.05 12.69 11.88
C LEU A 340 0.89 12.80 12.89
N LYS A 341 -0.26 12.27 12.51
CA LYS A 341 -1.44 12.08 13.37
C LYS A 341 -1.20 10.95 14.39
N VAL A 342 -2.02 10.90 15.43
CA VAL A 342 -1.93 9.88 16.51
C VAL A 342 -1.86 8.46 15.96
N ASP A 343 -2.79 8.09 15.08
CA ASP A 343 -2.83 6.72 14.53
C ASP A 343 -1.69 6.45 13.53
N GLU A 344 -1.17 7.49 12.89
CA GLU A 344 0.03 7.39 12.03
C GLU A 344 1.28 7.12 12.86
N VAL A 345 1.39 7.74 14.05
CA VAL A 345 2.46 7.45 15.02
C VAL A 345 2.34 6.01 15.53
N ALA A 346 1.14 5.57 15.89
CA ALA A 346 0.91 4.20 16.35
C ALA A 346 1.29 3.16 15.26
N PHE A 347 0.96 3.45 14.00
CA PHE A 347 1.36 2.59 12.89
C PHE A 347 2.88 2.57 12.68
N ALA A 348 3.55 3.73 12.74
CA ALA A 348 5.01 3.79 12.68
C ALA A 348 5.69 2.97 13.80
N VAL A 349 5.14 2.99 15.01
CA VAL A 349 5.62 2.17 16.13
C VAL A 349 5.46 0.68 15.86
N LEU A 350 4.28 0.27 15.35
CA LEU A 350 4.04 -1.14 14.98
C LEU A 350 5.05 -1.62 13.93
N LEU A 351 5.33 -0.80 12.91
CA LEU A 351 6.31 -1.14 11.87
C LEU A 351 7.72 -1.27 12.46
N ALA A 352 8.15 -0.36 13.32
CA ALA A 352 9.46 -0.45 13.98
C ALA A 352 9.58 -1.70 14.88
N GLN A 353 8.48 -2.12 15.53
CA GLN A 353 8.44 -3.37 16.30
C GLN A 353 8.51 -4.60 15.38
N ALA A 354 7.83 -4.57 14.23
CA ALA A 354 7.90 -5.62 13.23
C ALA A 354 9.32 -5.77 12.66
N GLU A 355 9.97 -4.67 12.26
CA GLU A 355 11.37 -4.64 11.80
C GLU A 355 12.32 -5.26 12.85
N LYS A 356 12.18 -4.87 14.13
CA LYS A 356 12.99 -5.44 15.23
C LYS A 356 12.76 -6.94 15.42
N ARG A 357 11.52 -7.41 15.31
CA ARG A 357 11.18 -8.85 15.40
C ARG A 357 11.83 -9.62 14.26
N THR A 358 11.71 -9.14 13.03
CA THR A 358 12.36 -9.76 11.86
C THR A 358 13.88 -9.80 12.01
N ALA A 359 14.51 -8.70 12.42
CA ALA A 359 15.95 -8.65 12.65
C ALA A 359 16.41 -9.61 13.76
N LYS A 360 15.65 -9.74 14.85
CA LYS A 360 15.95 -10.69 15.94
C LYS A 360 15.84 -12.14 15.47
N LEU A 361 14.82 -12.46 14.67
CA LEU A 361 14.65 -13.80 14.09
C LEU A 361 15.79 -14.14 13.13
N ALA A 362 16.19 -13.19 12.27
CA ALA A 362 17.33 -13.37 11.35
C ALA A 362 18.66 -13.60 12.09
N ARG A 363 18.90 -12.91 13.21
CA ARG A 363 20.08 -13.14 14.06
C ARG A 363 20.04 -14.51 14.74
N ALA A 364 18.87 -14.94 15.20
CA ALA A 364 18.69 -16.24 15.85
C ALA A 364 18.84 -17.42 14.88
N SER A 365 18.44 -17.26 13.61
CA SER A 365 18.68 -18.25 12.56
C SER A 365 20.13 -18.24 12.07
N GLY A 366 20.77 -17.08 11.96
CA GLY A 366 22.20 -16.95 11.64
C GLY A 366 23.14 -17.56 12.69
N GLY A 367 22.77 -17.51 13.98
CA GLY A 367 23.54 -18.12 15.08
C GLY A 367 23.47 -19.65 15.14
N LYS A 368 22.47 -20.28 14.53
CA LYS A 368 22.37 -21.75 14.42
C LYS A 368 23.09 -22.33 13.19
N GLY A 369 23.67 -21.48 12.34
CA GLY A 369 24.26 -21.88 11.06
C GLY A 369 25.66 -22.52 11.08
N ARG A 370 26.26 -22.85 12.25
CA ARG A 370 27.57 -23.53 12.32
C ARG A 370 27.51 -25.04 12.59
N LYS A 371 26.33 -25.63 12.76
CA LYS A 371 26.12 -27.09 12.72
C LYS A 371 24.81 -27.36 11.99
N THR A 372 24.82 -28.35 11.10
CA THR A 372 23.77 -28.77 10.16
C THR A 372 23.60 -27.87 8.93
N ARG A 373 24.59 -27.93 8.05
CA ARG A 373 24.45 -27.56 6.64
C ARG A 373 24.49 -28.84 5.81
N GLU A 374 23.40 -29.59 5.86
CA GLU A 374 22.99 -30.58 4.85
C GLU A 374 21.63 -31.15 5.28
N SER A 375 20.69 -31.23 4.32
CA SER A 375 19.28 -31.66 4.40
C SER A 375 18.23 -30.62 4.85
N SER A 376 17.16 -30.55 4.05
CA SER A 376 15.90 -29.78 4.18
C SER A 376 15.87 -28.32 3.69
N VAL A 377 16.00 -28.14 2.37
CA VAL A 377 15.37 -27.03 1.65
C VAL A 377 14.10 -27.59 1.01
N ASP A 378 12.99 -27.67 1.76
CA ASP A 378 11.67 -27.65 1.09
C ASP A 378 10.45 -27.34 1.96
N ASP A 379 10.58 -27.16 3.28
CA ASP A 379 9.39 -26.95 4.10
C ASP A 379 9.39 -25.68 4.96
N SER A 380 8.24 -25.01 4.91
CA SER A 380 7.64 -24.27 6.00
C SER A 380 8.05 -22.79 6.23
N ILE A 381 7.45 -21.89 5.43
CA ILE A 381 6.95 -20.60 5.95
C ILE A 381 5.57 -20.79 6.62
N ASN A 382 4.77 -21.79 6.20
CA ASN A 382 3.47 -22.11 6.82
C ASN A 382 3.56 -22.76 8.21
N GLY A 383 4.58 -23.57 8.49
CA GLY A 383 4.76 -24.21 9.80
C GLY A 383 5.31 -23.25 10.87
N SER A 384 5.92 -22.13 10.46
CA SER A 384 6.34 -21.09 11.40
C SER A 384 5.13 -20.34 11.99
N LEU A 385 4.09 -20.15 11.18
CA LEU A 385 2.83 -19.52 11.58
C LEU A 385 1.99 -20.43 12.50
N THR A 386 1.93 -21.73 12.24
CA THR A 386 1.28 -22.70 13.14
C THR A 386 2.03 -22.84 14.46
N SER A 387 3.37 -22.88 14.43
CA SER A 387 4.22 -22.87 15.62
C SER A 387 4.02 -21.62 16.49
N LEU A 388 3.88 -20.45 15.87
CA LEU A 388 3.59 -19.19 16.56
C LEU A 388 2.18 -19.18 17.17
N LEU A 389 1.19 -19.75 16.49
CA LEU A 389 -0.19 -19.88 17.00
C LEU A 389 -0.29 -20.89 18.16
N GLU A 390 0.48 -21.98 18.14
CA GLU A 390 0.58 -22.92 19.27
C GLU A 390 1.24 -22.31 20.48
N LYS A 391 2.35 -21.59 20.30
CA LYS A 391 3.01 -20.85 21.39
C LYS A 391 2.07 -19.81 22.02
N SER A 392 1.29 -19.11 21.20
CA SER A 392 0.26 -18.18 21.67
C SER A 392 -0.90 -18.87 22.41
N ARG A 393 -1.29 -20.09 22.02
CA ARG A 393 -2.25 -20.91 22.78
C ARG A 393 -1.72 -21.34 24.14
N VAL A 394 -0.45 -21.73 24.24
CA VAL A 394 0.19 -22.11 25.51
C VAL A 394 0.30 -20.93 26.46
N VAL A 395 0.65 -19.74 25.94
CA VAL A 395 0.70 -18.51 26.73
C VAL A 395 -0.69 -18.09 27.21
N ARG A 396 -1.73 -18.19 26.36
CA ARG A 396 -3.13 -17.93 26.75
C ARG A 396 -3.60 -18.89 27.86
N LYS A 397 -3.28 -20.18 27.75
CA LYS A 397 -3.66 -21.19 28.75
C LYS A 397 -2.98 -20.97 30.12
N LYS A 398 -1.75 -20.46 30.12
CA LYS A 398 -1.04 -20.06 31.36
C LYS A 398 -1.62 -18.79 31.98
N ALA A 399 -1.99 -17.80 31.17
CA ALA A 399 -2.57 -16.54 31.65
C ALA A 399 -3.99 -16.74 32.24
N THR A 400 -4.82 -17.59 31.64
CA THR A 400 -6.14 -17.94 32.19
C THR A 400 -6.04 -18.70 33.50
N ALA A 401 -5.11 -19.68 33.60
CA ALA A 401 -4.88 -20.42 34.84
C ALA A 401 -4.35 -19.53 35.99
N ALA A 402 -3.55 -18.51 35.68
CA ALA A 402 -3.08 -17.53 36.67
C ALA A 402 -4.22 -16.63 37.17
N LYS A 403 -5.13 -16.23 36.26
CA LYS A 403 -6.28 -15.37 36.57
C LYS A 403 -7.33 -16.10 37.42
N GLU A 404 -7.58 -17.38 37.14
CA GLU A 404 -8.46 -18.25 37.93
C GLU A 404 -7.91 -18.50 39.34
N LYS A 405 -6.59 -18.74 39.47
CA LYS A 405 -5.94 -18.86 40.79
C LYS A 405 -6.02 -17.56 41.60
N SER A 406 -5.85 -16.41 40.96
CA SER A 406 -5.99 -15.10 41.61
C SER A 406 -7.44 -14.84 42.06
N ALA A 407 -8.43 -15.19 41.23
CA ALA A 407 -9.84 -15.04 41.57
C ALA A 407 -10.25 -15.97 42.72
N ALA A 408 -9.78 -17.22 42.73
CA ALA A 408 -10.03 -18.17 43.81
C ALA A 408 -9.38 -17.73 45.14
N ALA A 409 -8.17 -17.15 45.10
CA ALA A 409 -7.52 -16.58 46.26
C ALA A 409 -8.28 -15.37 46.83
N HIS A 410 -8.81 -14.50 45.95
CA HIS A 410 -9.59 -13.33 46.36
C HIS A 410 -10.94 -13.73 46.97
N LEU A 411 -11.59 -14.77 46.43
CA LEU A 411 -12.84 -15.32 46.96
C LEU A 411 -12.63 -15.93 48.36
N ARG A 412 -11.55 -16.69 48.56
CA ARG A 412 -11.19 -17.27 49.87
C ARG A 412 -10.89 -16.19 50.92
N ALA A 413 -10.19 -15.12 50.54
CA ALA A 413 -9.93 -13.99 51.43
C ALA A 413 -11.23 -13.27 51.83
N THR A 414 -12.16 -13.10 50.89
CA THR A 414 -13.44 -12.40 51.14
C THR A 414 -14.37 -13.20 52.06
N VAL A 415 -14.40 -14.52 51.92
CA VAL A 415 -15.17 -15.43 52.81
C VAL A 415 -14.58 -15.47 54.22
N CYS A 416 -13.24 -15.42 54.36
CA CYS A 416 -12.57 -15.36 55.67
C CYS A 416 -12.84 -14.04 56.42
N VAL A 417 -12.92 -12.91 55.70
CA VAL A 417 -13.25 -11.60 56.30
C VAL A 417 -14.73 -11.54 56.74
N ARG A 418 -15.66 -12.10 55.95
CA ARG A 418 -17.09 -12.14 56.31
C ARG A 418 -17.37 -13.02 57.53
N THR A 419 -16.72 -14.17 57.64
CA THR A 419 -16.87 -15.08 58.80
C THR A 419 -16.32 -14.49 60.09
N ARG A 420 -15.19 -13.76 60.04
CA ARG A 420 -14.65 -13.03 61.20
C ARG A 420 -15.52 -11.85 61.65
N ARG A 421 -16.22 -11.19 60.72
CA ARG A 421 -17.13 -10.09 61.03
C ARG A 421 -18.42 -10.59 61.70
N ALA A 422 -19.00 -11.69 61.20
CA ALA A 422 -20.17 -12.31 61.81
C ALA A 422 -19.91 -12.83 63.23
N ALA A 423 -18.72 -13.39 63.49
CA ALA A 423 -18.32 -13.84 64.83
C ALA A 423 -18.12 -12.68 65.83
N ARG A 424 -17.80 -11.46 65.35
CA ARG A 424 -17.67 -10.27 66.19
C ARG A 424 -19.02 -9.62 66.53
N GLU A 425 -19.98 -9.67 65.62
CA GLU A 425 -21.33 -9.10 65.83
C GLU A 425 -22.17 -9.96 66.80
N MET A 426 -21.95 -11.29 66.86
CA MET A 426 -22.62 -12.16 67.86
C MET A 426 -22.04 -12.07 69.28
N ALA A 427 -20.89 -11.42 69.47
CA ALA A 427 -20.27 -11.25 70.78
C ALA A 427 -20.65 -9.93 71.48
N SER A 428 -21.48 -9.09 70.84
CA SER A 428 -21.79 -7.73 71.30
C SER A 428 -23.26 -7.47 71.66
N GLU A 429 -24.07 -8.49 71.97
CA GLU A 429 -25.41 -8.27 72.50
C GLU A 429 -25.37 -7.81 73.98
N PRO A 430 -25.99 -6.66 74.32
CA PRO A 430 -26.02 -6.17 75.70
C PRO A 430 -27.12 -6.87 76.53
N LYS A 431 -26.76 -7.30 77.74
CA LYS A 431 -27.72 -7.83 78.74
C LYS A 431 -28.82 -6.81 79.07
N PRO A 432 -30.09 -7.23 79.23
CA PRO A 432 -31.18 -6.32 79.58
C PRO A 432 -31.08 -5.88 81.05
N ARG A 433 -31.33 -4.58 81.30
CA ARG A 433 -31.45 -3.98 82.64
C ARG A 433 -32.81 -4.34 83.25
N ALA A 434 -32.78 -4.85 84.48
CA ALA A 434 -33.97 -5.07 85.31
C ALA A 434 -34.48 -3.75 85.90
N GLN A 435 -35.80 -3.61 85.98
CA GLN A 435 -36.51 -2.73 86.91
C GLN A 435 -36.95 -3.55 88.12
#